data_AF-A0A7D9HB62-F1
#
_entry.id   AF-A0A7D9HB62-F1
#
_cell.length_a   1.000
_cell.length_b   1.000
_cell.length_c   1.000
_cell.angle_alpha   90.00
_cell.angle_beta   90.00
_cell.angle_gamma   90.00
#
_symmetry.space_group_name_H-M   'P 1'
#
loop_
_entity.id
_entity.type
_entity.pdbx_description
1 polymer ?
#
loop_
_entity_poly.entity_id
_entity_poly.type
_entity_poly.pdbx_seq_one_letter_code
_entity_poly.pdbx_strand_id
1 'polypeptide(L)'
;ITNDFLIDKPIFSKIADSFWNFIKGSELVMHNAEFDIGFIDYEFSICNIRPVKNNCNIIDTLKLARKLHPRQRNSIDKLCKRYNYNINTRHGALLDAEILAEIY
;
A
#
# COMPACT_ATOMS: atom_id res chain seq x y z
N ILE A 1 5.79 -9.64 -11.90
CA ILE A 1 6.34 -8.47 -12.62
C ILE A 1 7.71 -8.90 -13.18
N THR A 2 7.98 -8.66 -14.46
CA THR A 2 9.28 -8.96 -15.10
C THR A 2 9.94 -7.65 -15.55
N ASN A 3 11.26 -7.64 -15.71
CA ASN A 3 11.96 -6.44 -16.18
C ASN A 3 11.47 -6.03 -17.58
N ASP A 4 11.28 -7.00 -18.49
CA ASP A 4 10.81 -6.73 -19.85
C ASP A 4 9.45 -6.03 -19.90
N PHE A 5 8.55 -6.35 -18.96
CA PHE A 5 7.25 -5.68 -18.84
C PHE A 5 7.36 -4.19 -18.42
N LEU A 6 8.46 -3.82 -17.77
CA LEU A 6 8.68 -2.47 -17.24
C LEU A 6 9.47 -1.55 -18.18
N ILE A 7 10.08 -2.09 -19.25
CA ILE A 7 11.00 -1.34 -20.13
C ILE A 7 10.35 -0.09 -20.73
N ASP A 8 9.08 -0.17 -21.11
CA ASP A 8 8.34 0.91 -21.77
C ASP A 8 7.54 1.79 -20.80
N LYS A 9 7.60 1.50 -19.49
CA LYS A 9 6.84 2.23 -18.48
C LYS A 9 7.58 3.51 -18.05
N PRO A 10 6.85 4.59 -17.72
CA PRO A 10 7.48 5.81 -17.28
C PRO A 10 8.25 5.57 -15.97
N ILE A 11 9.41 6.22 -15.85
CA ILE A 11 10.10 6.34 -14.57
C ILE A 11 9.26 7.17 -13.59
N PHE A 12 9.49 6.97 -12.29
CA PHE A 12 8.68 7.59 -11.24
C PHE A 12 8.60 9.12 -11.36
N SER A 13 9.72 9.80 -11.64
CA SER A 13 9.76 11.27 -11.77
C SER A 13 8.84 11.83 -12.87
N LYS A 14 8.45 11.02 -13.86
CA LYS A 14 7.48 11.43 -14.90
C LYS A 14 6.04 11.37 -14.44
N ILE A 15 5.75 10.63 -13.37
CA ILE A 15 4.39 10.45 -12.83
C ILE A 15 4.23 11.01 -11.41
N ALA A 16 5.31 11.44 -10.77
CA ALA A 16 5.33 11.79 -9.35
C ALA A 16 4.31 12.88 -8.98
N ASP A 17 4.20 13.95 -9.77
CA ASP A 17 3.21 15.01 -9.54
C ASP A 17 1.76 14.53 -9.72
N SER A 18 1.51 13.69 -10.72
CA SER A 18 0.18 13.10 -10.95
C SER A 18 -0.21 12.20 -9.80
N PHE A 19 0.73 11.35 -9.35
CA PHE A 19 0.53 10.47 -8.21
C PHE A 19 0.31 11.26 -6.91
N TRP A 20 1.09 12.30 -6.66
CA TRP A 20 0.88 13.21 -5.53
C TRP A 20 -0.51 13.84 -5.56
N ASN A 21 -0.96 14.33 -6.72
CA ASN A 21 -2.28 14.92 -6.87
C ASN A 21 -3.42 13.91 -6.68
N PHE A 22 -3.19 12.65 -6.98
CA PHE A 22 -4.14 11.57 -6.77
C PHE A 22 -4.32 11.22 -5.27
N ILE A 23 -3.24 11.20 -4.50
CA ILE A 23 -3.28 10.77 -3.09
C ILE A 23 -3.46 11.92 -2.09
N LYS A 24 -3.11 13.16 -2.46
CA LYS A 24 -3.15 14.29 -1.52
C LYS A 24 -4.55 14.52 -0.95
N GLY A 25 -4.64 14.66 0.37
CA GLY A 25 -5.91 14.90 1.06
C GLY A 25 -6.80 13.65 1.21
N SER A 26 -6.37 12.49 0.71
CA SER A 26 -7.07 11.22 0.91
C SER A 26 -6.66 10.56 2.22
N GLU A 27 -7.50 9.63 2.67
CA GLU A 27 -7.14 8.66 3.71
C GLU A 27 -6.50 7.44 3.08
N LEU A 28 -5.26 7.17 3.45
CA LEU A 28 -4.45 6.08 2.91
C LEU A 28 -4.54 4.89 3.87
N VAL A 29 -5.38 3.92 3.50
CA VAL A 29 -5.51 2.65 4.20
C VAL A 29 -4.51 1.66 3.62
N MET A 30 -3.49 1.28 4.39
CA MET A 30 -2.37 0.46 3.91
C MET A 30 -2.02 -0.62 4.94
N HIS A 31 -1.54 -1.78 4.50
CA HIS A 31 -1.08 -2.83 5.40
C HIS A 31 0.42 -2.75 5.58
N ASN A 32 0.89 -2.55 6.82
CA ASN A 32 2.30 -2.27 7.10
C ASN A 32 2.78 -0.95 6.46
N ALA A 33 1.95 0.10 6.60
CA ALA A 33 2.09 1.39 5.91
C ALA A 33 3.48 2.02 5.98
N GLU A 34 4.22 1.79 7.06
CA GLU A 34 5.58 2.31 7.25
C GLU A 34 6.55 1.89 6.14
N PHE A 35 6.36 0.69 5.57
CA PHE A 35 7.18 0.19 4.46
C PHE A 35 6.93 1.03 3.20
N ASP A 36 5.69 1.07 2.70
CA ASP A 36 5.35 1.78 1.47
C ASP A 36 5.58 3.28 1.57
N ILE A 37 5.24 3.91 2.70
CA ILE A 37 5.48 5.34 2.92
C ILE A 37 6.98 5.65 2.88
N GLY A 38 7.82 4.75 3.41
CA GLY A 38 9.28 4.92 3.33
C GLY A 38 9.78 5.01 1.88
N PHE A 39 9.27 4.15 0.99
CA PHE A 39 9.59 4.21 -0.44
C PHE A 39 9.02 5.45 -1.11
N ILE A 40 7.75 5.76 -0.89
CA ILE A 40 7.08 6.90 -1.53
C ILE A 40 7.73 8.21 -1.11
N ASP A 41 8.00 8.41 0.19
CA ASP A 41 8.64 9.64 0.69
C ASP A 41 10.07 9.79 0.18
N TYR A 42 10.80 8.68 0.05
CA TYR A 42 12.14 8.70 -0.55
C TYR A 42 12.10 9.13 -2.02
N GLU A 43 11.24 8.53 -2.83
CA GLU A 43 11.08 8.89 -4.25
C GLU A 43 10.56 10.32 -4.44
N PHE A 44 9.62 10.77 -3.59
CA PHE A 44 9.16 12.16 -3.58
C PHE A 44 10.28 13.14 -3.21
N SER A 45 11.19 12.76 -2.30
CA SER A 45 12.33 13.61 -1.95
C SER A 45 13.26 13.87 -3.14
N ILE A 46 13.49 12.86 -3.98
CA ILE A 46 14.27 12.99 -5.22
C ILE A 46 13.56 13.91 -6.23
N CYS A 47 12.24 13.92 -6.23
CA CYS A 47 11.41 14.75 -7.11
C CYS A 47 11.07 16.13 -6.53
N ASN A 48 11.60 16.51 -5.36
CA ASN A 48 11.24 17.74 -4.62
C ASN A 48 9.73 17.87 -4.30
N ILE A 49 9.06 16.75 -4.07
CA ILE A 49 7.66 16.68 -3.65
C ILE A 49 7.60 16.47 -2.13
N ARG A 50 6.58 17.06 -1.49
CA ARG A 50 6.37 16.94 -0.04
C ARG A 50 6.04 15.49 0.38
N PRO A 51 6.51 15.05 1.56
CA PRO A 51 6.31 13.67 2.02
C PRO A 51 4.84 13.38 2.36
N VAL A 52 4.39 12.16 2.11
CA VAL A 52 3.09 11.61 2.47
C VAL A 52 2.88 11.63 3.99
N LYS A 53 3.89 11.25 4.77
CA LYS A 53 3.79 11.04 6.23
C LYS A 53 3.16 12.20 7.00
N ASN A 54 3.32 13.43 6.51
CA ASN A 54 2.81 14.64 7.16
C ASN A 54 1.70 15.35 6.35
N ASN A 55 1.33 14.83 5.18
CA ASN A 55 0.40 15.50 4.26
C ASN A 55 -0.82 14.63 3.87
N CYS A 56 -0.88 13.38 4.34
CA CYS A 56 -2.03 12.48 4.16
C CYS A 56 -2.41 11.84 5.49
N ASN A 57 -3.69 11.49 5.66
CA ASN A 57 -4.10 10.67 6.79
C ASN A 57 -3.76 9.20 6.49
N ILE A 58 -3.15 8.48 7.44
CA ILE A 58 -2.65 7.12 7.21
C ILE A 58 -3.26 6.18 8.24
N ILE A 59 -3.95 5.15 7.75
CA ILE A 59 -4.43 4.01 8.53
C ILE A 59 -3.56 2.80 8.22
N ASP A 60 -2.83 2.33 9.22
CA ASP A 60 -2.06 1.09 9.14
C ASP A 60 -2.91 -0.10 9.62
N THR A 61 -3.41 -0.88 8.66
CA THR A 61 -4.26 -2.03 8.93
C THR A 61 -3.53 -3.16 9.65
N LEU A 62 -2.20 -3.24 9.57
CA LEU A 62 -1.43 -4.21 10.35
C LEU A 62 -1.49 -3.88 11.85
N LYS A 63 -1.44 -2.59 12.20
CA LYS A 63 -1.63 -2.15 13.60
C LYS A 63 -3.05 -2.44 14.07
N LEU A 64 -4.06 -2.21 13.23
CA LEU A 64 -5.45 -2.57 13.53
C LEU A 64 -5.61 -4.08 13.74
N ALA A 65 -5.08 -4.90 12.83
CA ALA A 65 -5.13 -6.35 12.90
C ALA A 65 -4.42 -6.90 14.15
N ARG A 66 -3.30 -6.29 14.57
CA ARG A 66 -2.60 -6.66 15.81
C ARG A 66 -3.41 -6.36 17.08
N LYS A 67 -4.24 -5.30 17.06
CA LYS A 67 -5.17 -5.00 18.16
C LYS A 67 -6.32 -6.01 18.21
N LEU A 68 -6.90 -6.34 17.05
CA LEU A 68 -8.03 -7.28 16.95
C LEU A 68 -7.62 -8.73 17.23
N HIS A 69 -6.42 -9.13 16.76
CA HIS A 69 -5.91 -10.50 16.82
C HIS A 69 -4.53 -10.51 17.49
N PRO A 70 -4.47 -10.26 18.80
CA PRO A 70 -3.21 -10.17 19.53
C PRO A 70 -2.48 -11.51 19.53
N ARG A 71 -1.14 -11.46 19.42
CA ARG A 71 -0.23 -12.63 19.38
C ARG A 71 -0.45 -13.61 18.22
N GLN A 72 -1.24 -13.23 17.21
CA GLN A 72 -1.44 -14.03 16.02
C GLN A 72 -0.65 -13.48 14.83
N ARG A 73 -0.50 -14.30 13.78
CA ARG A 73 -0.02 -13.81 12.48
C ARG A 73 -1.13 -12.99 11.83
N ASN A 74 -0.77 -11.78 11.40
CA ASN A 74 -1.69 -10.78 10.86
C ASN A 74 -1.28 -10.30 9.47
N SER A 75 -0.61 -11.15 8.70
CA SER A 75 -0.46 -10.89 7.26
C SER A 75 -1.81 -10.99 6.55
N ILE A 76 -1.96 -10.29 5.42
CA ILE A 76 -3.17 -10.33 4.56
C ILE A 76 -3.63 -11.78 4.34
N ASP A 77 -2.70 -12.67 3.97
CA ASP A 77 -2.94 -14.11 3.81
C ASP A 77 -3.61 -14.80 5.00
N LYS A 78 -3.22 -14.42 6.22
CA LYS A 78 -3.74 -15.01 7.46
C LYS A 78 -5.09 -14.40 7.83
N LEU A 79 -5.27 -13.11 7.55
CA LEU A 79 -6.55 -12.44 7.73
C LEU A 79 -7.61 -13.01 6.77
N CYS A 80 -7.27 -13.22 5.49
CA CYS A 80 -8.19 -13.81 4.52
C CYS A 80 -8.65 -15.21 4.94
N LYS A 81 -7.71 -16.07 5.36
CA LYS A 81 -8.04 -17.40 5.88
C LYS A 81 -8.91 -17.33 7.13
N ARG A 82 -8.66 -16.36 8.02
CA ARG A 82 -9.43 -16.18 9.26
C ARG A 82 -10.87 -15.74 8.99
N TYR A 83 -11.07 -14.91 7.97
CA TYR A 83 -12.37 -14.38 7.60
C TYR A 83 -13.07 -15.18 6.50
N ASN A 84 -12.59 -16.40 6.20
CA ASN A 84 -13.13 -17.28 5.16
C ASN A 84 -13.23 -16.61 3.77
N TYR A 85 -12.30 -15.69 3.47
CA TYR A 85 -12.21 -15.05 2.17
C TYR A 85 -11.32 -15.89 1.23
N ASN A 86 -11.90 -16.36 0.12
CA ASN A 86 -11.20 -17.18 -0.86
C ASN A 86 -10.42 -16.31 -1.85
N ILE A 87 -9.10 -16.44 -1.83
CA ILE A 87 -8.21 -15.79 -2.79
C ILE A 87 -7.95 -16.77 -3.93
N ASN A 88 -8.56 -16.54 -5.10
CA ASN A 88 -8.48 -17.46 -6.25
C ASN A 88 -7.15 -17.37 -7.02
N THR A 89 -6.40 -16.29 -6.85
CA THR A 89 -5.08 -16.06 -7.44
C THR A 89 -4.31 -15.17 -6.48
N ARG A 90 -3.07 -15.51 -6.11
CA ARG A 90 -2.22 -14.64 -5.27
C ARG A 90 -1.11 -14.03 -6.13
N HIS A 91 -0.54 -12.93 -5.62
CA HIS A 91 0.63 -12.19 -6.12
C HIS A 91 0.30 -10.98 -7.01
N GLY A 92 0.03 -9.85 -6.36
CA GLY A 92 0.01 -8.53 -7.00
C GLY A 92 -0.47 -7.45 -6.04
N ALA A 93 0.18 -6.28 -6.04
CA ALA A 93 -0.18 -5.17 -5.17
C ALA A 93 -1.63 -4.69 -5.37
N LEU A 94 -2.17 -4.81 -6.60
CA LEU A 94 -3.57 -4.47 -6.89
C LEU A 94 -4.54 -5.40 -6.14
N LEU A 95 -4.33 -6.71 -6.22
CA LEU A 95 -5.16 -7.67 -5.52
C LEU A 95 -5.05 -7.49 -4.00
N ASP A 96 -3.85 -7.24 -3.48
CA ASP A 96 -3.67 -6.99 -2.04
C ASP A 96 -4.45 -5.74 -1.59
N ALA A 97 -4.53 -4.71 -2.43
CA ALA A 97 -5.35 -3.52 -2.18
C ALA A 97 -6.86 -3.82 -2.25
N GLU A 98 -7.31 -4.62 -3.22
CA GLU A 98 -8.72 -5.06 -3.33
C GLU A 98 -9.13 -5.89 -2.11
N ILE A 99 -8.29 -6.84 -1.69
CA ILE A 99 -8.52 -7.65 -0.49
C ILE A 99 -8.60 -6.78 0.76
N LEU A 100 -7.72 -5.78 0.89
CA LEU A 100 -7.78 -4.85 2.01
C LEU A 100 -9.10 -4.08 2.04
N ALA A 101 -9.60 -3.64 0.89
CA ALA A 101 -10.89 -2.95 0.78
C ALA A 101 -12.09 -3.85 1.12
N GLU A 102 -11.99 -5.17 0.90
CA GLU A 102 -13.04 -6.12 1.29
C GLU A 102 -13.02 -6.42 2.80
N ILE A 103 -11.86 -6.33 3.45
CA ILE A 103 -11.69 -6.63 4.87
C ILE A 103 -12.02 -5.41 5.77
N TYR A 104 -11.85 -4.18 5.27
CA TYR A 104 -11.93 -2.93 6.04
C TYR A 104 -12.91 -1.95 5.44
#